data_AF-A0A8J1XZR5-F1
#
_entry.id   AF-A0A8J1XZR5-F1
#
_cell.length_a   1.000
_cell.length_b   1.000
_cell.length_c   1.000
_cell.angle_alpha   90.00
_cell.angle_beta   90.00
_cell.angle_gamma   90.00
#
_symmetry.space_group_name_H-M   'P 1'
#
loop_
_entity.id
_entity.type
_entity.pdbx_description
1 polymer ?
#
loop_
_entity_poly.entity_id
_entity_poly.type
_entity_poly.pdbx_seq_one_letter_code
_entity_poly.pdbx_strand_id
1 'polypeptide(L)'
;MNGSNGARNGHRNPHLDTLQWKIGLINSDGKYLTAETFGFKINASAPTLRKKQFWTLVQDTTEEVVYLKSHLNKYLAGDAQGNATADSDEKDQDTKFVLEYHKDGSGRWAFKNVVTGYYFGGAEDNLRCYEKLPTDREWWVGHLAVHPQVNLRNVNRKRYAHLDINDSEIHCNEIIPWGADSLITIEFCEGKYGVKTCDGRYLHRDGQLVSERGADTLYTLEIRSGQFQGLAFRDCVGKYLTAVGPLATMRARNKVVTKDELFTLTDSHPQATFIAHNGKMVSTKQGIDVTANQDEVTDRETFQLEFDTSYSKWSVRTVDDKYWLQQSNGGIQATSMDANENTMFDLEWQSDGKVALKAKNMYVTGKMNGALYATSETVTNKEQFQMTLVNRPILVLRCDYGFVGFKSASSNKLECNKSVYDLMQVEHGENGTYYIKASNGRYWSISSDGSITAESDQPHAFIFEFHGYSKFAIKSNNGMYLKGEQNGLFGATARELKYATLWEY
;
A
#
# COMPACT_ATOMS: atom_id res chain seq x y z
N MET A 1 -28.03 -15.65 -40.48
CA MET A 1 -27.10 -16.51 -39.74
C MET A 1 -25.73 -15.87 -39.75
N ASN A 2 -25.24 -15.54 -38.56
CA ASN A 2 -23.86 -15.25 -38.13
C ASN A 2 -23.92 -14.14 -37.08
N GLY A 3 -24.20 -14.58 -35.85
CA GLY A 3 -24.11 -13.78 -34.64
C GLY A 3 -22.65 -13.59 -34.25
N SER A 4 -22.25 -12.34 -34.09
CA SER A 4 -21.00 -11.95 -33.46
C SER A 4 -21.14 -12.06 -31.94
N ASN A 5 -20.50 -13.07 -31.36
CA ASN A 5 -20.28 -13.21 -29.92
C ASN A 5 -19.35 -12.08 -29.44
N GLY A 6 -19.95 -10.98 -28.97
CA GLY A 6 -19.27 -10.01 -28.12
C GLY A 6 -19.30 -10.50 -26.68
N ALA A 7 -18.23 -11.16 -26.24
CA ALA A 7 -18.01 -11.42 -24.82
C ALA A 7 -17.98 -10.08 -24.08
N ARG A 8 -19.03 -9.79 -23.33
CA ARG A 8 -19.08 -8.68 -22.38
C ARG A 8 -18.07 -8.98 -21.28
N ASN A 9 -16.87 -8.41 -21.39
CA ASN A 9 -15.98 -8.20 -20.24
C ASN A 9 -16.61 -7.12 -19.35
N GLY A 10 -17.66 -7.52 -18.63
CA GLY A 10 -18.36 -6.69 -17.66
C GLY A 10 -17.84 -6.99 -16.27
N HIS A 11 -16.69 -6.43 -15.90
CA HIS A 11 -16.36 -6.23 -14.50
C HIS A 11 -16.72 -4.79 -14.13
N ARG A 12 -17.82 -4.63 -13.40
CA ARG A 12 -17.95 -3.54 -12.42
C ARG A 12 -17.48 -4.15 -11.10
N ASN A 13 -16.18 -4.19 -10.86
CA ASN A 13 -15.69 -4.25 -9.50
C ASN A 13 -15.59 -2.78 -9.04
N PRO A 14 -16.42 -2.31 -8.09
CA PRO A 14 -16.25 -0.99 -7.51
C PRO A 14 -14.91 -0.84 -6.75
N HIS A 15 -14.19 -1.95 -6.53
CA HIS A 15 -12.99 -2.05 -5.69
C HIS A 15 -11.69 -2.39 -6.43
N LEU A 16 -11.57 -2.11 -7.73
CA LEU A 16 -10.25 -1.69 -8.23
C LEU A 16 -10.03 -0.25 -7.74
N ASP A 17 -9.95 -0.10 -6.42
CA ASP A 17 -9.71 1.14 -5.71
C ASP A 17 -8.26 1.54 -6.04
N THR A 18 -8.08 2.17 -7.20
CA THR A 18 -6.88 2.96 -7.45
C THR A 18 -6.75 3.87 -6.26
N LEU A 19 -5.63 3.74 -5.54
CA LEU A 19 -5.39 4.51 -4.34
C LEU A 19 -5.62 5.98 -4.66
N GLN A 20 -6.56 6.59 -3.95
CA GLN A 20 -6.75 8.03 -4.05
C GLN A 20 -5.41 8.70 -3.76
N TRP A 21 -5.10 9.79 -4.47
CA TRP A 21 -3.88 10.56 -4.28
C TRP A 21 -3.94 11.34 -2.96
N LYS A 22 -3.92 10.62 -1.84
CA LYS A 22 -3.70 11.18 -0.52
C LYS A 22 -2.26 11.64 -0.45
N ILE A 23 -2.08 12.92 -0.13
CA ILE A 23 -0.79 13.60 -0.08
C ILE A 23 -0.71 14.47 1.17
N GLY A 24 0.51 14.72 1.63
CA GLY A 24 0.89 15.92 2.36
C GLY A 24 1.55 16.90 1.41
N LEU A 25 1.39 18.20 1.68
CA LEU A 25 2.04 19.27 0.94
C LEU A 25 2.99 20.01 1.87
N ILE A 26 4.27 20.03 1.54
CA ILE A 26 5.32 20.64 2.36
C ILE A 26 5.72 21.97 1.72
N ASN A 27 5.66 23.07 2.48
CA ASN A 27 6.08 24.39 2.00
C ASN A 27 7.62 24.55 2.02
N SER A 28 8.12 25.73 1.66
CA SER A 28 9.56 26.05 1.66
C SER A 28 10.22 26.00 3.05
N ASP A 29 9.45 26.11 4.12
CA ASP A 29 9.94 25.99 5.51
C ASP A 29 9.94 24.53 6.03
N GLY A 30 9.63 23.56 5.17
CA GLY A 30 9.56 22.16 5.57
C GLY A 30 8.32 21.83 6.42
N LYS A 31 7.27 22.65 6.36
CA LYS A 31 6.02 22.47 7.13
C LYS A 31 4.88 22.01 6.25
N TYR A 32 4.02 21.17 6.81
CA TYR A 32 2.88 20.60 6.11
C TYR A 32 1.66 21.53 6.13
N LEU A 33 1.03 21.67 4.96
CA LEU A 33 -0.30 22.23 4.82
C LEU A 33 -1.29 21.46 5.71
N THR A 34 -1.99 22.21 6.54
CA THR A 34 -2.85 21.71 7.61
C THR A 34 -4.23 22.33 7.47
N ALA A 35 -5.27 21.49 7.47
CA ALA A 35 -6.64 21.94 7.67
C ALA A 35 -6.99 21.80 9.16
N GLU A 36 -7.37 22.90 9.82
CA GLU A 36 -7.79 22.86 11.21
C GLU A 36 -9.19 22.29 11.37
N THR A 37 -9.40 21.52 12.43
CA THR A 37 -10.69 20.86 12.71
C THR A 37 -11.83 21.85 12.95
N PHE A 38 -11.52 23.06 13.41
CA PHE A 38 -12.50 24.09 13.74
C PHE A 38 -12.25 25.36 12.93
N GLY A 39 -13.34 25.98 12.47
CA GLY A 39 -13.31 27.27 11.77
C GLY A 39 -12.75 27.22 10.35
N PHE A 40 -12.52 26.02 9.79
CA PHE A 40 -12.06 25.79 8.41
C PHE A 40 -10.79 26.55 8.02
N LYS A 41 -9.96 26.89 9.02
CA LYS A 41 -8.71 27.59 8.81
C LYS A 41 -7.66 26.64 8.24
N ILE A 42 -6.78 27.19 7.43
CA ILE A 42 -5.60 26.50 6.91
C ILE A 42 -4.32 27.16 7.41
N ASN A 43 -3.28 26.37 7.60
CA ASN A 43 -1.93 26.86 7.92
C ASN A 43 -0.86 25.91 7.38
N ALA A 44 0.40 26.32 7.39
CA ALA A 44 1.57 25.52 7.08
C ALA A 44 2.59 25.60 8.23
N SER A 45 2.22 25.07 9.40
CA SER A 45 3.08 25.09 10.61
C SER A 45 3.49 23.71 11.12
N ALA A 46 2.83 22.64 10.65
CA ALA A 46 3.02 21.29 11.20
C ALA A 46 4.33 20.65 10.69
N PRO A 47 5.19 20.09 11.55
CA PRO A 47 6.45 19.44 11.13
C PRO A 47 6.26 17.99 10.65
N THR A 48 5.09 17.38 10.91
CA THR A 48 4.85 15.96 10.63
C THR A 48 3.53 15.77 9.91
N LEU A 49 3.50 14.80 8.99
CA LEU A 49 2.29 14.38 8.29
C LEU A 49 1.41 13.52 9.20
N ARG A 50 0.26 14.05 9.62
CA ARG A 50 -0.79 13.34 10.38
C ARG A 50 -2.15 13.60 9.76
N LYS A 51 -3.22 13.16 10.44
CA LYS A 51 -4.61 13.30 9.96
C LYS A 51 -4.96 14.69 9.42
N LYS A 52 -4.59 15.77 10.11
CA LYS A 52 -4.92 17.14 9.69
C LYS A 52 -4.14 17.62 8.46
N GLN A 53 -3.02 16.97 8.17
CA GLN A 53 -2.12 17.26 7.05
C GLN A 53 -2.42 16.39 5.82
N PHE A 54 -3.38 15.46 5.93
CA PHE A 54 -3.82 14.68 4.77
C PHE A 54 -4.77 15.49 3.91
N TRP A 55 -4.41 15.57 2.63
CA TRP A 55 -5.21 16.11 1.55
C TRP A 55 -5.38 15.04 0.48
N THR A 56 -6.58 14.88 -0.06
CA THR A 56 -6.82 14.06 -1.24
C THR A 56 -6.81 14.96 -2.47
N LEU A 57 -5.89 14.71 -3.38
CA LEU A 57 -5.89 15.34 -4.69
C LEU A 57 -6.92 14.62 -5.58
N VAL A 58 -8.08 15.25 -5.74
CA VAL A 58 -9.19 14.72 -6.54
C VAL A 58 -9.01 15.17 -7.98
N GLN A 59 -8.84 14.22 -8.88
CA GLN A 59 -8.65 14.49 -10.30
C GLN A 59 -10.00 14.72 -10.97
N ASP A 60 -10.03 15.65 -11.91
CA ASP A 60 -11.11 15.74 -12.88
C ASP A 60 -10.91 14.69 -13.98
N THR A 61 -11.99 14.11 -14.48
CA THR A 61 -11.95 13.03 -15.48
C THR A 61 -12.08 13.53 -16.91
N THR A 62 -12.36 14.83 -17.09
CA THR A 62 -12.50 15.46 -18.41
C THR A 62 -11.45 16.54 -18.62
N GLU A 63 -11.19 17.37 -17.62
CA GLU A 63 -10.24 18.50 -17.67
C GLU A 63 -8.89 18.15 -17.00
N GLU A 64 -7.78 18.75 -17.46
CA GLU A 64 -6.45 18.67 -16.81
C GLU A 64 -6.40 19.57 -15.54
N VAL A 65 -7.31 19.32 -14.61
CA VAL A 65 -7.47 20.07 -13.35
C VAL A 65 -7.63 19.12 -12.17
N VAL A 66 -7.44 19.67 -10.98
CA VAL A 66 -7.53 18.97 -9.70
C VAL A 66 -8.25 19.83 -8.66
N TYR A 67 -8.74 19.15 -7.63
CA TYR A 67 -9.32 19.75 -6.44
C TYR A 67 -8.61 19.17 -5.21
N LEU A 68 -8.31 20.00 -4.21
CA LEU A 68 -7.63 19.54 -2.99
C LEU A 68 -8.66 19.39 -1.88
N LYS A 69 -8.95 18.16 -1.48
CA LYS A 69 -9.94 17.84 -0.45
C LYS A 69 -9.25 17.53 0.88
N SER A 70 -9.55 18.29 1.92
CA SER A 70 -9.02 18.06 3.27
C SER A 70 -9.59 16.80 3.92
N HIS A 71 -9.00 16.38 5.03
CA HIS A 71 -9.51 15.31 5.89
C HIS A 71 -10.93 15.54 6.47
N LEU A 72 -11.43 16.78 6.40
CA LEU A 72 -12.80 17.16 6.80
C LEU A 72 -13.80 17.06 5.65
N ASN A 73 -13.36 16.53 4.50
CA ASN A 73 -14.10 16.49 3.25
C ASN A 73 -14.39 17.87 2.61
N LYS A 74 -13.66 18.92 3.02
CA LYS A 74 -13.78 20.27 2.45
C LYS A 74 -12.73 20.55 1.39
N TYR A 75 -13.08 21.26 0.32
CA TYR A 75 -12.17 21.63 -0.75
C TYR A 75 -11.46 22.94 -0.48
N LEU A 76 -10.16 22.99 -0.80
CA LEU A 76 -9.39 24.23 -0.87
C LEU A 76 -9.95 25.11 -1.98
N ALA A 77 -10.15 26.40 -1.69
CA ALA A 77 -10.63 27.40 -2.64
C ALA A 77 -9.72 28.64 -2.62
N GLY A 78 -9.63 29.33 -3.75
CA GLY A 78 -8.98 30.63 -3.90
C GLY A 78 -9.91 31.63 -4.55
N ASP A 79 -10.25 32.73 -3.86
CA ASP A 79 -11.19 33.74 -4.37
C ASP A 79 -10.50 34.86 -5.18
N ALA A 80 -11.30 35.75 -5.78
CA ALA A 80 -10.82 36.87 -6.59
C ALA A 80 -10.01 37.92 -5.79
N GLN A 81 -10.13 37.93 -4.46
CA GLN A 81 -9.35 38.78 -3.55
C GLN A 81 -8.04 38.09 -3.10
N GLY A 82 -7.83 36.85 -3.54
CA GLY A 82 -6.70 35.99 -3.22
C GLY A 82 -6.68 35.46 -1.78
N ASN A 83 -7.85 35.39 -1.14
CA ASN A 83 -8.00 34.63 0.09
C ASN A 83 -8.02 33.14 -0.24
N ALA A 84 -7.44 32.32 0.64
CA ALA A 84 -7.51 30.87 0.53
C ALA A 84 -8.31 30.30 1.69
N THR A 85 -9.31 29.47 1.39
CA THR A 85 -10.17 28.81 2.39
C THR A 85 -10.23 27.30 2.14
N ALA A 86 -10.71 26.53 3.12
CA ALA A 86 -10.97 25.11 2.96
C ALA A 86 -12.30 24.71 3.62
N ASP A 87 -13.38 25.36 3.18
CA ASP A 87 -14.74 25.25 3.75
C ASP A 87 -15.81 24.78 2.75
N SER A 88 -15.51 24.78 1.44
CA SER A 88 -16.44 24.36 0.39
C SER A 88 -16.69 22.85 0.42
N ASP A 89 -17.95 22.44 0.29
CA ASP A 89 -18.36 21.02 0.12
C ASP A 89 -18.38 20.57 -1.35
N GLU A 90 -18.29 21.52 -2.27
CA GLU A 90 -18.53 21.29 -3.70
C GLU A 90 -17.28 21.54 -4.55
N LYS A 91 -17.26 20.89 -5.71
CA LYS A 91 -16.31 21.19 -6.77
C LYS A 91 -16.89 22.32 -7.61
N ASP A 92 -16.45 23.53 -7.32
CA ASP A 92 -16.86 24.77 -7.99
C ASP A 92 -15.67 25.38 -8.78
N GLN A 93 -15.84 26.61 -9.23
CA GLN A 93 -14.81 27.31 -10.01
C GLN A 93 -13.64 27.82 -9.14
N ASP A 94 -13.92 28.19 -7.87
CA ASP A 94 -12.91 28.72 -6.96
C ASP A 94 -12.05 27.61 -6.32
N THR A 95 -12.54 26.37 -6.31
CA THR A 95 -11.85 25.16 -5.84
C THR A 95 -11.07 24.43 -6.93
N LYS A 96 -11.09 24.93 -8.17
CA LYS A 96 -10.48 24.30 -9.34
C LYS A 96 -9.05 24.80 -9.56
N PHE A 97 -8.07 23.88 -9.56
CA PHE A 97 -6.65 24.19 -9.75
C PHE A 97 -6.02 23.43 -10.92
N VAL A 98 -5.07 24.07 -11.61
CA VAL A 98 -4.09 23.42 -12.48
C VAL A 98 -2.83 23.14 -11.69
N LEU A 99 -2.27 21.95 -11.87
CA LEU A 99 -0.96 21.59 -11.33
C LEU A 99 0.15 21.98 -12.31
N GLU A 100 1.12 22.74 -11.82
CA GLU A 100 2.36 23.04 -12.54
C GLU A 100 3.55 22.41 -11.80
N TYR A 101 4.53 21.92 -12.56
CA TYR A 101 5.70 21.22 -12.01
C TYR A 101 6.96 22.05 -12.24
N HIS A 102 7.75 22.21 -11.17
CA HIS A 102 9.00 22.96 -11.25
C HIS A 102 10.02 22.26 -12.17
N LYS A 103 10.77 23.05 -12.94
CA LYS A 103 11.66 22.54 -14.01
C LYS A 103 13.11 22.30 -13.58
N ASP A 104 13.49 22.69 -12.36
CA ASP A 104 14.83 22.46 -11.78
C ASP A 104 15.09 21.01 -11.33
N GLY A 105 14.10 20.13 -11.44
CA GLY A 105 14.21 18.75 -10.98
C GLY A 105 14.06 18.56 -9.46
N SER A 106 13.56 19.55 -8.73
CA SER A 106 13.25 19.44 -7.30
C SER A 106 11.99 18.62 -7.01
N GLY A 107 11.14 18.40 -8.02
CA GLY A 107 9.83 17.75 -7.86
C GLY A 107 8.79 18.61 -7.15
N ARG A 108 8.99 19.94 -7.07
CA ARG A 108 8.03 20.87 -6.46
C ARG A 108 6.85 21.15 -7.39
N TRP A 109 5.68 21.36 -6.80
CA TRP A 109 4.39 21.56 -7.45
C TRP A 109 3.86 22.94 -7.11
N ALA A 110 3.18 23.59 -8.05
CA ALA A 110 2.41 24.81 -7.80
C ALA A 110 0.95 24.57 -8.18
N PHE A 111 0.05 25.15 -7.40
CA PHE A 111 -1.39 25.04 -7.59
C PHE A 111 -1.93 26.38 -8.08
N LYS A 112 -2.32 26.44 -9.35
CA LYS A 112 -2.84 27.65 -9.97
C LYS A 112 -4.35 27.60 -10.05
N ASN A 113 -5.06 28.51 -9.40
CA ASN A 113 -6.50 28.60 -9.51
C ASN A 113 -6.90 28.94 -10.96
N VAL A 114 -7.87 28.20 -11.51
CA VAL A 114 -8.24 28.29 -12.93
C VAL A 114 -8.91 29.63 -13.27
N VAL A 115 -9.71 30.18 -12.36
CA VAL A 115 -10.48 31.41 -12.60
C VAL A 115 -9.60 32.65 -12.46
N THR A 116 -8.87 32.74 -11.36
CA THR A 116 -8.09 33.94 -11.02
C THR A 116 -6.71 33.94 -11.67
N GLY A 117 -6.19 32.76 -12.01
CA GLY A 117 -4.82 32.57 -12.48
C GLY A 117 -3.75 32.75 -11.38
N TYR A 118 -4.16 32.89 -10.12
CA TYR A 118 -3.27 33.06 -8.98
C TYR A 118 -2.78 31.71 -8.44
N TYR A 119 -1.61 31.72 -7.84
CA TYR A 119 -0.99 30.54 -7.23
C TYR A 119 -1.23 30.51 -5.72
N PHE A 120 -1.54 29.31 -5.23
CA PHE A 120 -1.71 29.03 -3.81
C PHE A 120 -0.36 28.76 -3.12
N GLY A 121 -0.10 29.48 -2.04
CA GLY A 121 1.16 29.42 -1.31
C GLY A 121 1.14 30.16 0.02
N GLY A 122 2.26 30.08 0.73
CA GLY A 122 2.51 30.83 1.96
C GLY A 122 3.18 30.01 3.05
N ALA A 123 3.20 30.59 4.25
CA ALA A 123 3.83 30.01 5.43
C ALA A 123 3.00 30.32 6.67
N GLU A 124 3.11 29.46 7.68
CA GLU A 124 2.39 29.60 8.95
C GLU A 124 0.88 29.80 8.71
N ASP A 125 0.26 30.81 9.30
CA ASP A 125 -1.15 31.15 9.11
C ASP A 125 -1.43 32.09 7.92
N ASN A 126 -0.39 32.49 7.17
CA ASN A 126 -0.48 33.43 6.06
C ASN A 126 -0.53 32.72 4.70
N LEU A 127 -1.48 31.81 4.54
CA LEU A 127 -1.75 31.12 3.28
C LEU A 127 -2.70 31.94 2.41
N ARG A 128 -2.34 32.13 1.13
CA ARG A 128 -3.11 32.93 0.17
C ARG A 128 -3.08 32.29 -1.22
N CYS A 129 -4.01 32.71 -2.07
CA CYS A 129 -4.05 32.36 -3.49
C CYS A 129 -3.99 33.64 -4.33
N TYR A 130 -2.86 34.35 -4.28
CA TYR A 130 -2.78 35.74 -4.76
C TYR A 130 -1.64 36.00 -5.76
N GLU A 131 -0.56 35.21 -5.70
CA GLU A 131 0.61 35.47 -6.53
C GLU A 131 0.33 35.17 -8.00
N LYS A 132 0.76 36.05 -8.91
CA LYS A 132 0.59 35.86 -10.37
C LYS A 132 1.65 34.95 -10.98
N LEU A 133 2.77 34.78 -10.28
CA LEU A 133 3.86 33.87 -10.64
C LEU A 133 4.35 33.22 -9.35
N PRO A 134 4.69 31.92 -9.34
CA PRO A 134 5.15 31.26 -8.13
C PRO A 134 6.48 31.82 -7.63
N THR A 135 6.55 32.17 -6.35
CA THR A 135 7.80 32.33 -5.61
C THR A 135 8.10 31.05 -4.82
N ASP A 136 9.15 31.03 -4.01
CA ASP A 136 9.46 29.86 -3.16
C ASP A 136 8.33 29.48 -2.18
N ARG A 137 7.38 30.38 -1.91
CA ARG A 137 6.22 30.11 -1.03
C ARG A 137 5.06 29.39 -1.73
N GLU A 138 5.01 29.40 -3.05
CA GLU A 138 3.97 28.75 -3.86
C GLU A 138 4.41 27.39 -4.41
N TRP A 139 5.69 27.04 -4.20
CA TRP A 139 6.25 25.75 -4.57
C TRP A 139 6.19 24.77 -3.40
N TRP A 140 5.36 23.75 -3.54
CA TRP A 140 5.13 22.70 -2.54
C TRP A 140 5.85 21.42 -2.91
N VAL A 141 6.34 20.65 -1.94
CA VAL A 141 6.75 19.27 -2.16
C VAL A 141 5.55 18.36 -1.88
N GLY A 142 5.14 17.57 -2.88
CA GLY A 142 4.11 16.55 -2.75
C GLY A 142 4.67 15.27 -2.10
N HIS A 143 4.19 14.95 -0.89
CA HIS A 143 4.54 13.73 -0.16
C HIS A 143 3.35 12.77 -0.22
N LEU A 144 3.47 11.65 -0.94
CA LEU A 144 2.45 10.61 -0.97
C LEU A 144 2.17 10.08 0.44
N ALA A 145 0.90 10.13 0.86
CA ALA A 145 0.44 9.70 2.17
C ALA A 145 -0.15 8.27 2.15
N VAL A 146 -0.16 7.61 0.98
CA VAL A 146 -0.48 6.18 0.86
C VAL A 146 0.63 5.34 1.49
N HIS A 147 0.33 4.10 1.88
CA HIS A 147 1.39 3.17 2.29
C HIS A 147 2.37 2.99 1.12
N PRO A 148 3.71 2.99 1.34
CA PRO A 148 4.67 2.97 0.25
C PRO A 148 4.75 1.62 -0.48
N GLN A 149 4.29 0.54 0.13
CA GLN A 149 4.28 -0.80 -0.45
C GLN A 149 2.97 -1.04 -1.22
N VAL A 150 3.08 -1.08 -2.55
CA VAL A 150 1.94 -1.04 -3.48
C VAL A 150 2.14 -2.03 -4.62
N ASN A 151 1.10 -2.25 -5.41
CA ASN A 151 1.26 -2.73 -6.77
C ASN A 151 1.15 -1.57 -7.75
N LEU A 152 2.01 -1.57 -8.76
CA LEU A 152 2.11 -0.50 -9.74
C LEU A 152 1.55 -1.00 -11.08
N ARG A 153 0.55 -0.33 -11.64
CA ARG A 153 -0.09 -0.74 -12.90
C ARG A 153 0.11 0.29 -13.99
N ASN A 154 0.62 -0.11 -15.14
CA ASN A 154 0.71 0.76 -16.31
C ASN A 154 -0.67 0.96 -16.96
N VAL A 155 -1.04 2.22 -17.21
CA VAL A 155 -2.38 2.61 -17.67
C VAL A 155 -2.64 2.18 -19.12
N ASN A 156 -1.65 2.27 -20.01
CA ASN A 156 -1.84 1.86 -21.40
C ASN A 156 -1.85 0.34 -21.55
N ARG A 157 -0.84 -0.35 -21.01
CA ARG A 157 -0.69 -1.80 -21.09
C ARG A 157 -1.79 -2.54 -20.35
N LYS A 158 -2.40 -1.93 -19.31
CA LYS A 158 -3.35 -2.58 -18.39
C LYS A 158 -2.71 -3.81 -17.74
N ARG A 159 -1.47 -3.65 -17.30
CA ARG A 159 -0.62 -4.70 -16.71
C ARG A 159 0.14 -4.15 -15.53
N TYR A 160 0.43 -5.02 -14.57
CA TYR A 160 1.17 -4.71 -13.36
C TYR A 160 2.67 -4.85 -13.60
N ALA A 161 3.42 -4.04 -12.86
CA ALA A 161 4.86 -4.13 -12.76
C ALA A 161 5.23 -5.25 -11.79
N HIS A 162 6.20 -6.07 -12.17
CA HIS A 162 6.77 -7.10 -11.31
C HIS A 162 8.26 -7.28 -11.62
N LEU A 163 9.01 -7.79 -10.64
CA LEU A 163 10.42 -8.15 -10.79
C LEU A 163 10.55 -9.44 -11.62
N ASP A 164 11.21 -9.36 -12.78
CA ASP A 164 11.72 -10.57 -13.42
C ASP A 164 13.11 -10.89 -12.86
N ILE A 165 13.21 -12.01 -12.15
CA ILE A 165 14.45 -12.41 -11.47
C ILE A 165 15.53 -12.84 -12.48
N ASN A 166 15.15 -13.38 -13.64
CA ASN A 166 16.10 -13.90 -14.62
C ASN A 166 16.76 -12.78 -15.41
N ASP A 167 15.95 -11.81 -15.86
CA ASP A 167 16.41 -10.63 -16.59
C ASP A 167 16.93 -9.55 -15.64
N SER A 168 16.61 -9.63 -14.35
CA SER A 168 16.95 -8.61 -13.35
C SER A 168 16.44 -7.22 -13.73
N GLU A 169 15.22 -7.18 -14.27
CA GLU A 169 14.51 -5.98 -14.72
C GLU A 169 13.10 -5.93 -14.09
N ILE A 170 12.43 -4.77 -14.18
CA ILE A 170 11.00 -4.69 -13.89
C ILE A 170 10.22 -4.72 -15.19
N HIS A 171 9.31 -5.68 -15.35
CA HIS A 171 8.44 -5.80 -16.52
C HIS A 171 7.02 -5.36 -16.19
N CYS A 172 6.34 -4.72 -17.13
CA CYS A 172 4.93 -4.31 -17.01
C CYS A 172 4.02 -5.18 -17.89
N ASN A 173 4.05 -6.49 -17.70
CA ASN A 173 3.33 -7.48 -18.51
C ASN A 173 2.41 -8.40 -17.68
N GLU A 174 2.42 -8.25 -16.35
CA GLU A 174 1.69 -9.09 -15.41
C GLU A 174 0.19 -8.75 -15.38
N ILE A 175 -0.70 -9.74 -15.41
CA ILE A 175 -2.15 -9.49 -15.51
C ILE A 175 -2.72 -9.13 -14.14
N ILE A 176 -2.30 -9.87 -13.11
CA ILE A 176 -2.71 -9.69 -11.72
C ILE A 176 -1.45 -9.63 -10.85
N PRO A 177 -1.37 -8.75 -9.84
CA PRO A 177 -0.15 -8.59 -9.07
C PRO A 177 0.01 -9.72 -8.04
N TRP A 178 0.47 -10.89 -8.49
CA TRP A 178 0.65 -12.09 -7.68
C TRP A 178 2.11 -12.29 -7.29
N GLY A 179 2.35 -12.96 -6.18
CA GLY A 179 3.69 -13.24 -5.68
C GLY A 179 4.39 -12.05 -5.03
N ALA A 180 5.58 -12.32 -4.50
CA ALA A 180 6.43 -11.32 -3.89
C ALA A 180 7.05 -10.36 -4.92
N ASP A 181 7.28 -10.83 -6.15
CA ASP A 181 7.84 -10.07 -7.26
C ASP A 181 6.94 -8.90 -7.73
N SER A 182 5.64 -8.98 -7.51
CA SER A 182 4.69 -7.89 -7.77
C SER A 182 4.72 -6.75 -6.73
N LEU A 183 5.46 -6.91 -5.63
CA LEU A 183 5.58 -5.89 -4.59
C LEU A 183 6.55 -4.78 -5.03
N ILE A 184 6.04 -3.55 -5.11
CA ILE A 184 6.85 -2.36 -5.39
C ILE A 184 6.81 -1.44 -4.17
N THR A 185 7.96 -0.95 -3.73
CA THR A 185 8.07 0.06 -2.66
C THR A 185 8.44 1.42 -3.27
N ILE A 186 7.58 2.42 -3.06
CA ILE A 186 7.77 3.80 -3.54
C ILE A 186 8.42 4.64 -2.43
N GLU A 187 9.75 4.80 -2.53
CA GLU A 187 10.61 5.38 -1.50
C GLU A 187 10.75 6.89 -1.58
N PHE A 188 10.11 7.63 -0.66
CA PHE A 188 10.25 9.08 -0.58
C PHE A 188 11.65 9.50 -0.11
N CYS A 189 12.28 10.41 -0.85
CA CYS A 189 13.58 10.99 -0.55
C CYS A 189 13.60 12.45 -1.02
N GLU A 190 13.46 13.39 -0.08
CA GLU A 190 13.65 14.84 -0.34
C GLU A 190 12.85 15.37 -1.54
N GLY A 191 11.58 15.00 -1.66
CA GLY A 191 10.71 15.43 -2.78
C GLY A 191 10.82 14.58 -4.05
N LYS A 192 11.69 13.57 -4.04
CA LYS A 192 11.82 12.55 -5.09
C LYS A 192 11.43 11.19 -4.56
N TYR A 193 11.34 10.22 -5.47
CA TYR A 193 10.91 8.87 -5.17
C TYR A 193 11.80 7.83 -5.84
N GLY A 194 12.24 6.84 -5.08
CA GLY A 194 12.83 5.61 -5.60
C GLY A 194 11.73 4.58 -5.88
N VAL A 195 11.92 3.77 -6.92
CA VAL A 195 11.07 2.60 -7.19
C VAL A 195 11.88 1.36 -6.84
N LYS A 196 11.51 0.68 -5.75
CA LYS A 196 12.24 -0.49 -5.24
C LYS A 196 11.46 -1.78 -5.45
N THR A 197 12.18 -2.82 -5.86
CA THR A 197 11.66 -4.19 -5.97
C THR A 197 11.65 -4.90 -4.62
N CYS A 198 11.00 -6.06 -4.57
CA CYS A 198 10.85 -6.86 -3.35
C CYS A 198 12.18 -7.38 -2.76
N ASP A 199 13.26 -7.38 -3.54
CA ASP A 199 14.63 -7.71 -3.12
C ASP A 199 15.45 -6.48 -2.66
N GLY A 200 14.81 -5.30 -2.60
CA GLY A 200 15.40 -4.08 -2.07
C GLY A 200 16.23 -3.25 -3.06
N ARG A 201 16.38 -3.67 -4.32
CA ARG A 201 17.08 -2.90 -5.36
C ARG A 201 16.22 -1.78 -5.94
N TYR A 202 16.88 -0.72 -6.39
CA TYR A 202 16.26 0.44 -7.03
C TYR A 202 16.23 0.29 -8.54
N LEU A 203 15.14 0.73 -9.16
CA LEU A 203 15.08 0.96 -10.60
C LEU A 203 15.96 2.15 -10.98
N HIS A 204 16.96 1.88 -11.79
CA HIS A 204 17.72 2.89 -12.50
C HIS A 204 16.97 3.29 -13.78
N ARG A 205 17.09 4.56 -14.18
CA ARG A 205 16.40 5.15 -15.33
C ARG A 205 16.61 4.46 -16.68
N ASP A 206 17.66 3.68 -16.86
CA ASP A 206 17.89 2.91 -18.10
C ASP A 206 17.18 1.54 -18.13
N GLY A 207 16.61 1.13 -17.00
CA GLY A 207 15.89 -0.14 -16.80
C GLY A 207 16.62 -1.13 -15.89
N GLN A 208 17.88 -0.89 -15.52
CA GLN A 208 18.64 -1.79 -14.66
C GLN A 208 18.20 -1.69 -13.19
N LEU A 209 18.44 -2.75 -12.42
CA LEU A 209 18.24 -2.77 -10.97
C LEU A 209 19.59 -2.64 -10.24
N VAL A 210 19.70 -1.65 -9.36
CA VAL A 210 20.94 -1.34 -8.62
C VAL A 210 20.70 -1.29 -7.11
N SER A 211 21.70 -1.65 -6.30
CA SER A 211 21.57 -1.68 -4.84
C SER A 211 21.63 -0.30 -4.18
N GLU A 212 22.31 0.66 -4.81
CA GLU A 212 22.53 1.98 -4.24
C GLU A 212 21.58 3.03 -4.85
N ARG A 213 21.13 3.94 -4.00
CA ARG A 213 20.33 5.09 -4.41
C ARG A 213 21.23 6.17 -5.00
N GLY A 214 20.83 6.73 -6.12
CA GLY A 214 21.51 7.85 -6.77
C GLY A 214 20.56 8.77 -7.53
N ALA A 215 21.10 9.79 -8.20
CA ALA A 215 20.29 10.71 -9.01
C ALA A 215 19.52 10.00 -10.12
N ASP A 216 20.09 8.94 -10.70
CA ASP A 216 19.51 8.16 -11.79
C ASP A 216 18.49 7.09 -11.33
N THR A 217 18.32 6.90 -10.02
CA THR A 217 17.30 6.01 -9.42
C THR A 217 16.18 6.78 -8.73
N LEU A 218 16.20 8.11 -8.83
CA LEU A 218 15.24 8.99 -8.18
C LEU A 218 14.41 9.72 -9.23
N TYR A 219 13.09 9.71 -9.00
CA TYR A 219 12.11 10.27 -9.90
C TYR A 219 11.27 11.33 -9.19
N THR A 220 10.97 12.43 -9.87
CA THR A 220 9.93 13.35 -9.42
C THR A 220 8.58 12.84 -9.90
N LEU A 221 7.53 13.10 -9.14
CA LEU A 221 6.17 12.68 -9.48
C LEU A 221 5.40 13.81 -10.17
N GLU A 222 4.70 13.46 -11.24
CA GLU A 222 3.72 14.32 -11.89
C GLU A 222 2.37 13.59 -11.96
N ILE A 223 1.35 14.16 -11.32
CA ILE A 223 -0.03 13.68 -11.37
C ILE A 223 -0.76 14.33 -12.56
N ARG A 224 -1.37 13.50 -13.41
CA ARG A 224 -2.06 13.93 -14.64
C ARG A 224 -3.54 13.62 -14.54
N SER A 225 -4.38 14.59 -14.86
CA SER A 225 -5.86 14.51 -14.81
C SER A 225 -6.46 14.57 -16.22
N GLY A 226 -7.78 14.48 -16.32
CA GLY A 226 -8.51 14.53 -17.58
C GLY A 226 -8.73 13.14 -18.19
N GLN A 227 -8.80 13.07 -19.51
CA GLN A 227 -9.12 11.83 -20.24
C GLN A 227 -8.21 10.64 -19.86
N PHE A 228 -6.93 10.91 -19.59
CA PHE A 228 -5.98 9.90 -19.13
C PHE A 228 -5.39 10.36 -17.80
N GLN A 229 -5.88 9.76 -16.72
CA GLN A 229 -5.40 10.07 -15.37
C GLN A 229 -4.36 9.05 -14.89
N GLY A 230 -3.40 9.53 -14.10
CA GLY A 230 -2.41 8.67 -13.46
C GLY A 230 -1.20 9.43 -12.93
N LEU A 231 -0.21 8.66 -12.50
CA LEU A 231 1.07 9.12 -12.00
C LEU A 231 2.15 8.89 -13.05
N ALA A 232 2.96 9.92 -13.33
CA ALA A 232 4.15 9.80 -14.14
C ALA A 232 5.40 10.00 -13.26
N PHE A 233 6.42 9.19 -13.53
CA PHE A 233 7.73 9.24 -12.85
C PHE A 233 8.74 9.87 -13.79
N ARG A 234 9.27 11.03 -13.45
CA ARG A 234 10.21 11.79 -14.27
C ARG A 234 11.63 11.71 -13.71
N ASP A 235 12.57 11.27 -14.55
CA ASP A 235 13.98 11.10 -14.20
C ASP A 235 14.73 12.44 -14.12
N CYS A 236 16.00 12.36 -13.69
CA CYS A 236 16.89 13.51 -13.50
C CYS A 236 17.22 14.30 -14.78
N VAL A 237 16.93 13.81 -15.99
CA VAL A 237 17.11 14.57 -17.25
C VAL A 237 15.79 14.94 -17.93
N GLY A 238 14.68 14.69 -17.25
CA GLY A 238 13.34 15.03 -17.70
C GLY A 238 12.72 14.06 -18.71
N LYS A 239 13.10 12.78 -18.68
CA LYS A 239 12.36 11.69 -19.33
C LYS A 239 11.47 10.97 -18.34
N TYR A 240 10.41 10.34 -18.82
CA TYR A 240 9.44 9.62 -18.00
C TYR A 240 9.59 8.11 -18.11
N LEU A 241 9.36 7.40 -17.00
CA LEU A 241 9.22 5.95 -16.99
C LEU A 241 8.07 5.51 -17.88
N THR A 242 8.30 4.43 -18.63
CA THR A 242 7.33 3.82 -19.55
C THR A 242 7.66 2.34 -19.72
N ALA A 243 6.75 1.57 -20.32
CA ALA A 243 6.89 0.13 -20.55
C ALA A 243 7.33 -0.18 -21.99
N VAL A 244 8.61 -0.52 -22.18
CA VAL A 244 9.27 -0.58 -23.50
C VAL A 244 9.36 -2.00 -24.06
N GLY A 245 9.10 -2.14 -25.36
CA GLY A 245 9.33 -3.40 -26.08
C GLY A 245 8.31 -4.50 -25.79
N PRO A 246 8.58 -5.73 -26.28
CA PRO A 246 7.69 -6.89 -26.12
C PRO A 246 7.55 -7.34 -24.66
N LEU A 247 8.66 -7.34 -23.92
CA LEU A 247 8.69 -7.69 -22.49
C LEU A 247 8.12 -6.59 -21.60
N ALA A 248 7.89 -5.39 -22.16
CA ALA A 248 7.38 -4.24 -21.42
C ALA A 248 8.31 -3.80 -20.28
N THR A 249 9.64 -3.89 -20.48
CA THR A 249 10.65 -3.42 -19.51
C THR A 249 10.40 -1.97 -19.14
N MET A 250 10.30 -1.69 -17.84
CA MET A 250 10.11 -0.36 -17.30
C MET A 250 11.43 0.43 -17.31
N ARG A 251 11.47 1.55 -18.02
CA ARG A 251 12.64 2.46 -18.08
C ARG A 251 12.25 3.88 -18.51
N ALA A 252 13.11 4.85 -18.27
CA ALA A 252 12.88 6.24 -18.69
C ALA A 252 13.21 6.44 -20.18
N ARG A 253 12.24 6.93 -20.96
CA ARG A 253 12.42 7.04 -22.43
C ARG A 253 11.96 8.36 -23.02
N ASN A 254 10.72 8.74 -22.76
CA ASN A 254 10.01 9.81 -23.46
C ASN A 254 10.06 11.12 -22.68
N LYS A 255 10.04 12.27 -23.35
CA LYS A 255 10.01 13.62 -22.70
C LYS A 255 8.60 14.19 -22.53
N VAL A 256 7.59 13.48 -23.01
CA VAL A 256 6.19 13.89 -22.96
C VAL A 256 5.41 12.75 -22.33
N VAL A 257 4.50 13.11 -21.42
CA VAL A 257 3.60 12.15 -20.79
C VAL A 257 2.45 11.87 -21.74
N THR A 258 2.35 10.62 -22.17
CA THR A 258 1.14 10.05 -22.79
C THR A 258 0.61 8.95 -21.88
N LYS A 259 -0.41 8.23 -22.34
CA LYS A 259 -0.96 7.08 -21.60
C LYS A 259 0.08 6.00 -21.29
N ASP A 260 1.14 5.89 -22.09
CA ASP A 260 2.24 4.93 -21.89
C ASP A 260 3.09 5.23 -20.65
N GLU A 261 3.21 6.50 -20.28
CA GLU A 261 4.00 6.99 -19.13
C GLU A 261 3.19 7.09 -17.83
N LEU A 262 1.90 6.74 -17.87
CA LEU A 262 0.99 6.83 -16.73
C LEU A 262 0.88 5.50 -16.02
N PHE A 263 0.90 5.58 -14.68
CA PHE A 263 0.72 4.46 -13.78
C PHE A 263 -0.37 4.75 -12.74
N THR A 264 -0.98 3.71 -12.22
CA THR A 264 -1.89 3.77 -11.05
C THR A 264 -1.32 2.91 -9.93
N LEU A 265 -1.54 3.34 -8.69
CA LEU A 265 -1.19 2.57 -7.49
C LEU A 265 -2.42 1.81 -7.00
N THR A 266 -2.24 0.55 -6.62
CA THR A 266 -3.24 -0.23 -5.89
C THR A 266 -2.62 -0.81 -4.63
N ASP A 267 -3.46 -1.10 -3.64
CA ASP A 267 -2.99 -1.74 -2.42
C ASP A 267 -2.38 -3.11 -2.71
N SER A 268 -1.23 -3.38 -2.07
CA SER A 268 -0.63 -4.70 -2.06
C SER A 268 -1.27 -5.52 -0.94
N HIS A 269 -2.38 -6.19 -1.22
CA HIS A 269 -3.04 -7.06 -0.25
C HIS A 269 -2.11 -8.19 0.20
N PRO A 270 -2.25 -8.71 1.44
CA PRO A 270 -1.45 -9.82 1.90
C PRO A 270 -1.77 -11.07 1.08
N GLN A 271 -0.72 -11.74 0.61
CA GLN A 271 -0.83 -13.02 -0.07
C GLN A 271 -0.19 -14.08 0.80
N ALA A 272 -0.88 -15.19 1.02
CA ALA A 272 -0.46 -16.21 1.98
C ALA A 272 -0.67 -17.63 1.45
N THR A 273 0.14 -18.54 1.95
CA THR A 273 -0.08 -20.00 1.85
C THR A 273 -0.73 -20.51 3.13
N PHE A 274 -1.45 -21.63 3.03
CA PHE A 274 -2.06 -22.31 4.18
C PHE A 274 -1.64 -23.77 4.23
N ILE A 275 -1.20 -24.25 5.39
CA ILE A 275 -0.94 -25.66 5.66
C ILE A 275 -2.03 -26.17 6.60
N ALA A 276 -2.72 -27.23 6.20
CA ALA A 276 -3.76 -27.86 7.01
C ALA A 276 -3.18 -28.86 8.03
N HIS A 277 -4.04 -29.40 8.90
CA HIS A 277 -3.65 -30.35 9.95
C HIS A 277 -3.00 -31.65 9.46
N ASN A 278 -3.15 -31.99 8.18
CA ASN A 278 -2.50 -33.14 7.54
C ASN A 278 -1.07 -32.83 7.06
N GLY A 279 -0.56 -31.63 7.33
CA GLY A 279 0.78 -31.17 6.91
C GLY A 279 0.88 -30.80 5.44
N LYS A 280 -0.23 -30.78 4.69
CA LYS A 280 -0.25 -30.45 3.27
C LYS A 280 -0.71 -29.02 3.02
N MET A 281 -0.18 -28.43 1.95
CA MET A 281 -0.56 -27.09 1.50
C MET A 281 -1.91 -27.10 0.80
N VAL A 282 -2.70 -26.08 1.08
CA VAL A 282 -3.97 -25.78 0.41
C VAL A 282 -3.69 -25.29 -1.01
N SER A 283 -4.48 -25.81 -1.97
CA SER A 283 -4.24 -25.65 -3.40
C SER A 283 -5.53 -25.64 -4.21
N THR A 284 -5.46 -25.00 -5.38
CA THR A 284 -6.46 -25.03 -6.46
C THR A 284 -6.01 -25.83 -7.68
N LYS A 285 -4.92 -26.59 -7.59
CA LYS A 285 -4.30 -27.31 -8.72
C LYS A 285 -5.14 -28.48 -9.24
N GLN A 286 -5.93 -29.12 -8.37
CA GLN A 286 -6.70 -30.32 -8.71
C GLN A 286 -8.07 -30.04 -9.34
N GLY A 287 -8.45 -28.78 -9.51
CA GLY A 287 -9.72 -28.38 -10.11
C GLY A 287 -10.39 -27.28 -9.32
N ILE A 288 -11.73 -27.32 -9.28
CA ILE A 288 -12.53 -26.27 -8.64
C ILE A 288 -12.59 -26.39 -7.12
N ASP A 289 -12.43 -27.60 -6.58
CA ASP A 289 -12.42 -27.82 -5.13
C ASP A 289 -11.10 -27.35 -4.55
N VAL A 290 -11.17 -26.63 -3.43
CA VAL A 290 -9.98 -26.23 -2.68
C VAL A 290 -9.53 -27.42 -1.83
N THR A 291 -8.27 -27.82 -1.96
CA THR A 291 -7.77 -29.08 -1.38
C THR A 291 -6.40 -28.91 -0.73
N ALA A 292 -6.18 -29.53 0.44
CA ALA A 292 -4.89 -29.58 1.12
C ALA A 292 -4.14 -30.88 0.79
N ASN A 293 -3.35 -30.87 -0.29
CA ASN A 293 -2.68 -32.06 -0.81
C ASN A 293 -1.34 -31.79 -1.54
N GLN A 294 -0.84 -30.56 -1.55
CA GLN A 294 0.43 -30.22 -2.18
C GLN A 294 1.56 -30.13 -1.14
N ASP A 295 2.79 -30.29 -1.60
CA ASP A 295 4.03 -30.16 -0.82
C ASP A 295 4.90 -28.99 -1.29
N GLU A 296 4.61 -28.42 -2.46
CA GLU A 296 5.35 -27.33 -3.09
C GLU A 296 4.47 -26.10 -3.26
N VAL A 297 5.07 -24.91 -3.12
CA VAL A 297 4.38 -23.64 -3.34
C VAL A 297 4.55 -23.23 -4.79
N THR A 298 3.43 -23.06 -5.48
CA THR A 298 3.31 -22.29 -6.72
C THR A 298 2.27 -21.18 -6.53
N ASP A 299 1.94 -20.46 -7.60
CA ASP A 299 0.85 -19.48 -7.55
C ASP A 299 -0.51 -20.10 -7.16
N ARG A 300 -0.68 -21.41 -7.35
CA ARG A 300 -1.92 -22.17 -7.04
C ARG A 300 -2.11 -22.47 -5.55
N GLU A 301 -1.04 -22.33 -4.76
CA GLU A 301 -1.02 -22.49 -3.30
C GLU A 301 -0.92 -21.14 -2.57
N THR A 302 -0.70 -20.06 -3.33
CA THR A 302 -0.74 -18.68 -2.85
C THR A 302 -2.15 -18.14 -2.98
N PHE A 303 -2.63 -17.42 -1.97
CA PHE A 303 -3.98 -16.82 -1.96
C PHE A 303 -3.92 -15.39 -1.45
N GLN A 304 -4.65 -14.49 -2.08
CA GLN A 304 -4.75 -13.09 -1.64
C GLN A 304 -5.90 -12.93 -0.65
N LEU A 305 -5.64 -12.31 0.50
CA LEU A 305 -6.65 -12.02 1.53
C LEU A 305 -7.11 -10.57 1.40
N GLU A 306 -8.38 -10.40 1.06
CA GLU A 306 -9.00 -9.10 0.84
C GLU A 306 -10.00 -8.82 1.96
N PHE A 307 -9.77 -7.75 2.73
CA PHE A 307 -10.66 -7.39 3.83
C PHE A 307 -11.74 -6.42 3.34
N ASP A 308 -12.99 -6.82 3.48
CA ASP A 308 -14.14 -5.95 3.25
C ASP A 308 -14.45 -5.16 4.53
N THR A 309 -14.30 -3.85 4.49
CA THR A 309 -14.56 -2.97 5.64
C THR A 309 -16.04 -2.82 5.99
N SER A 310 -16.94 -3.05 5.04
CA SER A 310 -18.39 -2.94 5.25
C SER A 310 -18.92 -4.13 6.04
N TYR A 311 -18.43 -5.33 5.73
CA TYR A 311 -18.80 -6.57 6.42
C TYR A 311 -17.85 -6.95 7.54
N SER A 312 -16.65 -6.35 7.59
CA SER A 312 -15.54 -6.73 8.48
C SER A 312 -15.13 -8.20 8.32
N LYS A 313 -15.09 -8.69 7.07
CA LYS A 313 -14.78 -10.08 6.72
C LYS A 313 -13.73 -10.17 5.64
N TRP A 314 -13.14 -11.36 5.50
CA TRP A 314 -12.11 -11.65 4.52
C TRP A 314 -12.64 -12.45 3.34
N SER A 315 -12.24 -12.07 2.14
CA SER A 315 -12.36 -12.92 0.96
C SER A 315 -10.99 -13.48 0.58
N VAL A 316 -10.97 -14.72 0.08
CA VAL A 316 -9.74 -15.42 -0.30
C VAL A 316 -9.72 -15.57 -1.82
N ARG A 317 -8.95 -14.73 -2.50
CA ARG A 317 -8.80 -14.71 -3.96
C ARG A 317 -7.67 -15.65 -4.41
N THR A 318 -7.77 -16.13 -5.63
CA THR A 318 -6.83 -17.06 -6.28
C THR A 318 -6.14 -16.41 -7.48
N VAL A 319 -5.07 -17.04 -7.98
CA VAL A 319 -4.35 -16.59 -9.19
C VAL A 319 -5.23 -16.58 -10.47
N ASP A 320 -6.32 -17.35 -10.49
CA ASP A 320 -7.27 -17.33 -11.60
C ASP A 320 -8.31 -16.20 -11.49
N ASP A 321 -8.11 -15.25 -10.57
CA ASP A 321 -9.06 -14.16 -10.26
C ASP A 321 -10.44 -14.68 -9.83
N LYS A 322 -10.44 -15.78 -9.07
CA LYS A 322 -11.64 -16.36 -8.45
C LYS A 322 -11.53 -16.35 -6.94
N TYR A 323 -12.68 -16.31 -6.27
CA TYR A 323 -12.77 -16.36 -4.81
C TYR A 323 -13.17 -17.74 -4.31
N TRP A 324 -12.63 -18.10 -3.14
CA TRP A 324 -13.14 -19.21 -2.35
C TRP A 324 -14.61 -18.97 -2.00
N LEU A 325 -15.42 -20.00 -2.18
CA LEU A 325 -16.87 -19.97 -2.09
C LEU A 325 -17.34 -21.18 -1.31
N GLN A 326 -18.10 -20.95 -0.24
CA GLN A 326 -18.80 -22.00 0.49
C GLN A 326 -20.03 -22.45 -0.29
N GLN A 327 -20.06 -23.73 -0.68
CA GLN A 327 -21.20 -24.39 -1.30
C GLN A 327 -22.27 -24.75 -0.27
N SER A 328 -23.49 -25.05 -0.73
CA SER A 328 -24.62 -25.43 0.13
C SER A 328 -24.37 -26.68 0.97
N ASN A 329 -23.53 -27.60 0.50
CA ASN A 329 -23.09 -28.80 1.22
C ASN A 329 -21.87 -28.55 2.15
N GLY A 330 -21.45 -27.29 2.30
CA GLY A 330 -20.29 -26.88 3.09
C GLY A 330 -18.95 -26.97 2.35
N GLY A 331 -18.87 -27.53 1.15
CA GLY A 331 -17.61 -27.63 0.39
C GLY A 331 -17.04 -26.25 0.02
N ILE A 332 -15.72 -26.09 0.06
CA ILE A 332 -15.06 -24.85 -0.35
C ILE A 332 -14.51 -25.00 -1.77
N GLN A 333 -14.95 -24.13 -2.67
CA GLN A 333 -14.58 -24.14 -4.09
C GLN A 333 -14.05 -22.78 -4.54
N ALA A 334 -13.13 -22.76 -5.50
CA ALA A 334 -12.60 -21.54 -6.11
C ALA A 334 -13.30 -21.24 -7.45
N THR A 335 -14.58 -20.86 -7.39
CA THR A 335 -15.43 -20.69 -8.59
C THR A 335 -16.09 -19.32 -8.70
N SER A 336 -16.20 -18.56 -7.60
CA SER A 336 -16.90 -17.27 -7.63
C SER A 336 -16.06 -16.21 -8.32
N MET A 337 -16.68 -15.42 -9.20
CA MET A 337 -16.04 -14.25 -9.83
C MET A 337 -16.24 -12.96 -9.02
N ASP A 338 -17.18 -12.97 -8.07
CA ASP A 338 -17.54 -11.81 -7.28
C ASP A 338 -17.48 -12.14 -5.78
N ALA A 339 -17.06 -11.16 -4.99
CA ALA A 339 -17.17 -11.22 -3.53
C ALA A 339 -18.65 -11.08 -3.12
N ASN A 340 -19.12 -12.02 -2.31
CA ASN A 340 -20.45 -12.06 -1.71
C ASN A 340 -20.41 -12.79 -0.35
N GLU A 341 -21.53 -12.84 0.36
CA GLU A 341 -21.61 -13.46 1.69
C GLU A 341 -21.09 -14.91 1.77
N ASN A 342 -21.19 -15.69 0.69
CA ASN A 342 -20.68 -17.07 0.66
C ASN A 342 -19.17 -17.16 0.39
N THR A 343 -18.53 -16.06 0.02
CA THR A 343 -17.08 -15.94 -0.19
C THR A 343 -16.36 -15.23 0.95
N MET A 344 -17.10 -14.93 2.03
CA MET A 344 -16.61 -14.18 3.17
C MET A 344 -16.34 -15.12 4.34
N PHE A 345 -15.19 -14.90 4.98
CA PHE A 345 -14.67 -15.70 6.07
C PHE A 345 -14.27 -14.79 7.23
N ASP A 346 -14.53 -15.25 8.46
CA ASP A 346 -13.89 -14.69 9.65
C ASP A 346 -12.56 -15.42 9.87
N LEU A 347 -11.51 -14.68 10.22
CA LEU A 347 -10.20 -15.23 10.56
C LEU A 347 -10.03 -15.19 12.08
N GLU A 348 -10.01 -16.35 12.71
CA GLU A 348 -9.88 -16.49 14.16
C GLU A 348 -8.49 -17.01 14.52
N TRP A 349 -7.64 -16.09 15.01
CA TRP A 349 -6.26 -16.38 15.40
C TRP A 349 -6.19 -17.15 16.71
N GLN A 350 -5.41 -18.23 16.70
CA GLN A 350 -5.16 -19.10 17.85
C GLN A 350 -3.93 -18.60 18.62
N SER A 351 -3.78 -19.06 19.86
CA SER A 351 -2.68 -18.61 20.74
C SER A 351 -1.28 -18.92 20.18
N ASP A 352 -1.16 -19.98 19.37
CA ASP A 352 0.08 -20.44 18.74
C ASP A 352 0.34 -19.82 17.34
N GLY A 353 -0.51 -18.88 16.89
CA GLY A 353 -0.36 -18.21 15.60
C GLY A 353 -0.97 -18.93 14.41
N LYS A 354 -1.60 -20.10 14.61
CA LYS A 354 -2.47 -20.69 13.58
C LYS A 354 -3.76 -19.90 13.44
N VAL A 355 -4.44 -20.06 12.30
CA VAL A 355 -5.70 -19.39 12.01
C VAL A 355 -6.79 -20.43 11.72
N ALA A 356 -7.97 -20.23 12.28
CA ALA A 356 -9.18 -20.92 11.88
C ALA A 356 -10.00 -20.02 10.97
N LEU A 357 -10.46 -20.55 9.83
CA LEU A 357 -11.33 -19.84 8.91
C LEU A 357 -12.78 -20.24 9.17
N LYS A 358 -13.67 -19.27 9.37
CA LYS A 358 -15.09 -19.52 9.61
C LYS A 358 -15.93 -19.00 8.44
N ALA A 359 -16.63 -19.91 7.77
CA ALA A 359 -17.56 -19.57 6.71
C ALA A 359 -18.99 -19.63 7.29
N LYS A 360 -19.67 -18.48 7.30
CA LYS A 360 -20.94 -18.29 8.02
C LYS A 360 -20.79 -18.69 9.50
N ASN A 361 -21.36 -19.83 9.89
CA ASN A 361 -21.35 -20.32 11.28
C ASN A 361 -20.43 -21.54 11.48
N MET A 362 -19.76 -22.03 10.43
CA MET A 362 -18.98 -23.27 10.47
C MET A 362 -17.51 -23.02 10.14
N TYR A 363 -16.61 -23.65 10.89
CA TYR A 363 -15.18 -23.65 10.62
C TYR A 363 -14.82 -24.59 9.47
N VAL A 364 -13.87 -24.12 8.65
CA VAL A 364 -13.26 -24.85 7.56
C VAL A 364 -12.34 -25.93 8.11
N THR A 365 -12.45 -27.14 7.57
CA THR A 365 -11.63 -28.30 7.93
C THR A 365 -11.29 -29.13 6.69
N GLY A 366 -10.16 -29.82 6.72
CA GLY A 366 -9.78 -30.76 5.67
C GLY A 366 -10.40 -32.14 5.89
N LYS A 367 -11.01 -32.73 4.86
CA LYS A 367 -11.42 -34.14 4.88
C LYS A 367 -10.22 -35.06 4.67
N MET A 368 -10.41 -36.38 4.83
CA MET A 368 -9.36 -37.39 4.61
C MET A 368 -8.72 -37.32 3.21
N ASN A 369 -9.47 -36.91 2.20
CA ASN A 369 -8.99 -36.70 0.84
C ASN A 369 -8.37 -35.30 0.60
N GLY A 370 -8.21 -34.50 1.65
CA GLY A 370 -7.67 -33.13 1.60
C GLY A 370 -8.69 -32.06 1.23
N ALA A 371 -9.88 -32.39 0.72
CA ALA A 371 -10.87 -31.39 0.33
C ALA A 371 -11.36 -30.56 1.52
N LEU A 372 -11.45 -29.24 1.34
CA LEU A 372 -11.86 -28.32 2.39
C LEU A 372 -13.37 -28.19 2.47
N TYR A 373 -13.90 -28.26 3.69
CA TYR A 373 -15.33 -28.13 3.99
C TYR A 373 -15.54 -27.27 5.25
N ALA A 374 -16.47 -26.33 5.20
CA ALA A 374 -16.99 -25.61 6.36
C ALA A 374 -18.12 -26.41 7.03
N THR A 375 -17.74 -27.34 7.91
CA THR A 375 -18.67 -28.28 8.57
C THR A 375 -18.43 -28.44 10.07
N SER A 376 -17.42 -27.80 10.66
CA SER A 376 -17.15 -27.91 12.10
C SER A 376 -17.77 -26.75 12.88
N GLU A 377 -18.43 -27.01 14.01
CA GLU A 377 -18.98 -25.96 14.89
C GLU A 377 -17.95 -25.42 15.88
N THR A 378 -16.83 -26.13 16.08
CA THR A 378 -15.79 -25.78 17.04
C THR A 378 -14.40 -25.90 16.41
N VAL A 379 -13.46 -25.11 16.92
CA VAL A 379 -12.06 -25.18 16.49
C VAL A 379 -11.35 -26.27 17.29
N THR A 380 -10.94 -27.34 16.61
CA THR A 380 -9.99 -28.32 17.11
C THR A 380 -8.70 -28.22 16.30
N ASN A 381 -7.73 -29.12 16.53
CA ASN A 381 -6.51 -29.17 15.73
C ASN A 381 -6.76 -29.34 14.21
N LYS A 382 -7.92 -29.86 13.80
CA LYS A 382 -8.24 -30.08 12.37
C LYS A 382 -8.63 -28.82 11.60
N GLU A 383 -9.17 -27.83 12.32
CA GLU A 383 -9.65 -26.55 11.77
C GLU A 383 -8.58 -25.46 11.83
N GLN A 384 -7.40 -25.77 12.38
CA GLN A 384 -6.29 -24.83 12.49
C GLN A 384 -5.36 -24.95 11.28
N PHE A 385 -5.13 -23.82 10.61
CA PHE A 385 -4.22 -23.72 9.48
C PHE A 385 -2.99 -22.91 9.89
N GLN A 386 -1.80 -23.39 9.53
CA GLN A 386 -0.60 -22.56 9.59
C GLN A 386 -0.60 -21.66 8.36
N MET A 387 -0.61 -20.35 8.58
CA MET A 387 -0.59 -19.34 7.53
C MET A 387 0.80 -18.74 7.39
N THR A 388 1.27 -18.55 6.16
CA THR A 388 2.57 -17.93 5.88
C THR A 388 2.42 -16.84 4.83
N LEU A 389 2.75 -15.61 5.19
CA LEU A 389 2.73 -14.43 4.32
C LEU A 389 3.84 -14.55 3.26
N VAL A 390 3.51 -14.33 2.00
CA VAL A 390 4.41 -14.54 0.85
C VAL A 390 4.94 -13.21 0.33
N ASN A 391 4.08 -12.23 0.13
CA ASN A 391 4.39 -11.00 -0.59
C ASN A 391 4.86 -9.85 0.30
N ARG A 392 5.58 -10.17 1.39
CA ARG A 392 6.30 -9.20 2.24
C ARG A 392 7.69 -9.71 2.63
N PRO A 393 8.58 -10.05 1.68
CA PRO A 393 9.99 -10.33 2.01
C PRO A 393 10.69 -9.08 2.58
N ILE A 394 10.14 -7.91 2.25
CA ILE A 394 10.46 -6.62 2.84
C ILE A 394 9.19 -5.99 3.40
N LEU A 395 9.32 -5.28 4.51
CA LEU A 395 8.20 -4.77 5.29
C LEU A 395 8.47 -3.33 5.72
N VAL A 396 7.45 -2.49 5.53
CA VAL A 396 7.34 -1.16 6.13
C VAL A 396 6.18 -1.21 7.11
N LEU A 397 6.34 -0.58 8.28
CA LEU A 397 5.28 -0.53 9.29
C LEU A 397 4.91 0.92 9.59
N ARG A 398 3.60 1.19 9.62
CA ARG A 398 3.05 2.50 10.00
C ARG A 398 1.97 2.36 11.06
N CYS A 399 1.96 3.30 12.00
CA CYS A 399 0.83 3.52 12.92
C CYS A 399 0.38 4.99 12.85
N ASP A 400 -0.57 5.39 13.69
CA ASP A 400 -1.10 6.76 13.73
C ASP A 400 -0.07 7.85 14.03
N TYR A 401 1.07 7.47 14.60
CA TYR A 401 2.10 8.40 15.02
C TYR A 401 3.22 8.58 13.99
N GLY A 402 3.31 7.69 13.00
CA GLY A 402 4.34 7.68 11.98
C GLY A 402 4.78 6.26 11.61
N PHE A 403 5.92 6.18 10.97
CA PHE A 403 6.56 4.92 10.60
C PHE A 403 7.41 4.36 11.73
N VAL A 404 7.61 3.05 11.69
CA VAL A 404 8.63 2.37 12.50
C VAL A 404 10.00 2.57 11.87
N GLY A 405 10.98 2.92 12.71
CA GLY A 405 12.38 3.02 12.32
C GLY A 405 13.31 3.31 13.49
N PHE A 406 14.60 3.38 13.24
CA PHE A 406 15.61 3.64 14.25
C PHE A 406 15.39 5.00 14.93
N LYS A 407 15.54 5.03 16.26
CA LYS A 407 15.48 6.26 17.06
C LYS A 407 16.46 7.30 16.54
N SER A 408 17.70 6.90 16.29
CA SER A 408 18.74 7.70 15.66
C SER A 408 19.71 6.79 14.91
N ALA A 409 20.56 7.37 14.05
CA ALA A 409 21.55 6.62 13.27
C ALA A 409 22.54 5.78 14.12
N SER A 410 22.70 6.11 15.40
CA SER A 410 23.61 5.42 16.33
C SER A 410 22.88 4.53 17.34
N SER A 411 21.55 4.45 17.29
CA SER A 411 20.74 3.70 18.25
C SER A 411 20.22 2.43 17.62
N ASN A 412 20.29 1.31 18.34
CA ASN A 412 19.63 0.08 17.93
C ASN A 412 18.15 0.03 18.36
N LYS A 413 17.64 1.03 19.07
CA LYS A 413 16.25 1.08 19.52
C LYS A 413 15.36 1.60 18.40
N LEU A 414 14.20 0.96 18.23
CA LEU A 414 13.20 1.36 17.25
C LEU A 414 12.11 2.22 17.91
N GLU A 415 11.58 3.17 17.15
CA GLU A 415 10.47 4.06 17.53
C GLU A 415 9.41 4.07 16.41
N CYS A 416 8.17 4.41 16.75
CA CYS A 416 7.03 4.36 15.80
C CYS A 416 6.46 5.73 15.40
N ASN A 417 7.23 6.81 15.54
CA ASN A 417 6.82 8.17 15.23
C ASN A 417 7.71 8.84 14.16
N LYS A 418 8.37 8.03 13.33
CA LYS A 418 9.30 8.53 12.31
C LYS A 418 8.53 9.07 11.11
N SER A 419 9.06 10.12 10.49
CA SER A 419 8.54 10.66 9.23
C SER A 419 9.04 9.91 8.00
N VAL A 420 10.15 9.18 8.16
CA VAL A 420 10.76 8.31 7.16
C VAL A 420 10.75 6.90 7.73
N TYR A 421 10.38 5.93 6.91
CA TYR A 421 10.36 4.52 7.29
C TYR A 421 11.72 3.86 7.10
N ASP A 422 11.97 2.83 7.90
CA ASP A 422 12.99 1.83 7.59
C ASP A 422 12.36 0.64 6.86
N LEU A 423 13.11 0.07 5.93
CA LEU A 423 12.74 -1.16 5.22
C LEU A 423 13.37 -2.34 5.96
N MET A 424 12.52 -3.25 6.42
CA MET A 424 12.92 -4.41 7.22
C MET A 424 12.75 -5.68 6.40
N GLN A 425 13.66 -6.63 6.55
CA GLN A 425 13.53 -7.95 5.94
C GLN A 425 12.68 -8.85 6.85
N VAL A 426 11.80 -9.62 6.23
CA VAL A 426 10.98 -10.63 6.92
C VAL A 426 11.43 -12.00 6.43
N GLU A 427 11.84 -12.84 7.38
CA GLU A 427 12.21 -14.22 7.15
C GLU A 427 11.17 -15.15 7.79
N HIS A 428 10.86 -16.27 7.14
CA HIS A 428 9.92 -17.25 7.68
C HIS A 428 10.62 -18.11 8.72
N GLY A 429 10.05 -18.15 9.92
CA GLY A 429 10.46 -19.03 11.00
C GLY A 429 9.68 -20.34 11.02
N GLU A 430 9.99 -21.17 12.00
CA GLU A 430 9.26 -22.42 12.23
C GLU A 430 7.81 -22.16 12.67
N ASN A 431 6.92 -23.11 12.38
CA ASN A 431 5.52 -23.13 12.84
C ASN A 431 4.72 -21.85 12.51
N GLY A 432 5.02 -21.18 11.39
CA GLY A 432 4.31 -19.98 10.96
C GLY A 432 4.70 -18.69 11.70
N THR A 433 5.85 -18.71 12.39
CA THR A 433 6.45 -17.50 12.97
C THR A 433 7.26 -16.71 11.93
N TYR A 434 7.58 -15.47 12.26
CA TYR A 434 8.35 -14.55 11.44
C TYR A 434 9.54 -14.00 12.23
N TYR A 435 10.66 -13.83 11.54
CA TYR A 435 11.83 -13.14 12.04
C TYR A 435 11.99 -11.83 11.28
N ILE A 436 12.21 -10.74 12.01
CA ILE A 436 12.32 -9.41 11.42
C ILE A 436 13.76 -8.95 11.57
N LYS A 437 14.41 -8.61 10.45
CA LYS A 437 15.78 -8.14 10.40
C LYS A 437 15.79 -6.70 9.91
N ALA A 438 16.37 -5.81 10.70
CA ALA A 438 16.42 -4.38 10.39
C ALA A 438 17.51 -4.09 9.34
N SER A 439 17.51 -2.86 8.83
CA SER A 439 18.45 -2.41 7.79
C SER A 439 19.92 -2.42 8.22
N ASN A 440 20.21 -2.48 9.53
CA ASN A 440 21.56 -2.69 10.06
C ASN A 440 22.03 -4.17 10.03
N GLY A 441 21.20 -5.08 9.49
CA GLY A 441 21.49 -6.50 9.38
C GLY A 441 21.31 -7.29 10.68
N ARG A 442 20.74 -6.69 11.73
CA ARG A 442 20.47 -7.34 13.02
C ARG A 442 18.99 -7.71 13.14
N TYR A 443 18.71 -8.81 13.83
CA TYR A 443 17.34 -9.20 14.13
C TYR A 443 16.75 -8.35 15.25
N TRP A 444 15.44 -8.15 15.16
CA TRP A 444 14.63 -7.62 16.24
C TRP A 444 14.75 -8.50 17.48
N SER A 445 14.81 -7.85 18.63
CA SER A 445 14.83 -8.44 19.95
C SER A 445 13.99 -7.61 20.92
N ILE A 446 13.56 -8.24 22.00
CA ILE A 446 12.77 -7.59 23.05
C ILE A 446 13.69 -7.35 24.24
N SER A 447 13.88 -6.08 24.57
CA SER A 447 14.65 -5.66 25.76
C SER A 447 13.90 -6.00 27.05
N SER A 448 14.58 -5.93 28.19
CA SER A 448 13.98 -6.22 29.51
C SER A 448 12.80 -5.30 29.87
N ASP A 449 12.76 -4.09 29.31
CA ASP A 449 11.68 -3.12 29.46
C ASP A 449 10.52 -3.35 28.46
N GLY A 450 10.61 -4.38 27.62
CA GLY A 450 9.66 -4.72 26.57
C GLY A 450 9.85 -3.93 25.26
N SER A 451 10.82 -3.01 25.17
CA SER A 451 11.06 -2.25 23.95
C SER A 451 11.71 -3.10 22.84
N ILE A 452 11.42 -2.77 21.58
CA ILE A 452 12.02 -3.45 20.44
C ILE A 452 13.36 -2.80 20.08
N THR A 453 14.40 -3.62 20.01
CA THR A 453 15.74 -3.26 19.54
C THR A 453 16.13 -4.13 18.35
N ALA A 454 17.02 -3.64 17.48
CA ALA A 454 17.61 -4.42 16.40
C ALA A 454 19.12 -4.58 16.65
N GLU A 455 19.46 -5.44 17.60
CA GLU A 455 20.84 -5.69 18.02
C GLU A 455 21.21 -7.18 18.05
N SER A 456 20.23 -8.07 17.87
CA SER A 456 20.44 -9.52 17.98
C SER A 456 21.08 -10.10 16.71
N ASP A 457 22.03 -11.03 16.90
CA ASP A 457 22.52 -11.94 15.86
C ASP A 457 21.55 -13.10 15.58
N GLN A 458 20.73 -13.43 16.58
CA GLN A 458 19.82 -14.58 16.54
C GLN A 458 18.39 -14.13 16.26
N PRO A 459 17.63 -14.88 15.45
CA PRO A 459 16.25 -14.55 15.14
C PRO A 459 15.36 -14.63 16.39
N HIS A 460 14.49 -13.63 16.55
CA HIS A 460 13.44 -13.65 17.56
C HIS A 460 12.08 -13.86 16.88
N ALA A 461 11.32 -14.84 17.36
CA ALA A 461 10.05 -15.25 16.76
C ALA A 461 8.91 -14.27 17.08
N PHE A 462 8.20 -13.85 16.03
CA PHE A 462 6.95 -13.09 16.10
C PHE A 462 5.84 -13.80 15.33
N ILE A 463 4.59 -13.49 15.64
CA ILE A 463 3.39 -13.96 14.96
C ILE A 463 2.69 -12.74 14.36
N PHE A 464 2.26 -12.84 13.10
CA PHE A 464 1.44 -11.83 12.45
C PHE A 464 -0.02 -12.27 12.46
N GLU A 465 -0.88 -11.46 13.06
CA GLU A 465 -2.31 -11.69 13.10
C GLU A 465 -3.05 -10.60 12.32
N PHE A 466 -3.67 -10.96 11.19
CA PHE A 466 -4.36 -10.01 10.32
C PHE A 466 -5.74 -9.66 10.90
N HIS A 467 -6.01 -8.36 11.10
CA HIS A 467 -7.17 -7.86 11.84
C HIS A 467 -7.95 -6.75 11.10
N GLY A 468 -7.59 -6.41 9.86
CA GLY A 468 -8.38 -5.48 9.05
C GLY A 468 -7.67 -5.03 7.77
N TYR A 469 -8.27 -4.03 7.12
CA TYR A 469 -7.79 -3.46 5.87
C TYR A 469 -6.35 -2.97 5.99
N SER A 470 -5.44 -3.67 5.32
CA SER A 470 -4.00 -3.43 5.36
C SER A 470 -3.45 -3.28 6.77
N LYS A 471 -4.01 -3.99 7.78
CA LYS A 471 -3.52 -3.96 9.16
C LYS A 471 -3.37 -5.35 9.79
N PHE A 472 -2.26 -5.56 10.48
CA PHE A 472 -2.07 -6.73 11.34
C PHE A 472 -1.55 -6.32 12.72
N ALA A 473 -1.70 -7.22 13.69
CA ALA A 473 -1.01 -7.14 14.97
C ALA A 473 0.25 -8.02 14.91
N ILE A 474 1.30 -7.60 15.62
CA ILE A 474 2.51 -8.40 15.82
C ILE A 474 2.50 -8.87 17.26
N LYS A 475 2.55 -10.18 17.46
CA LYS A 475 2.61 -10.81 18.78
C LYS A 475 3.97 -11.46 18.97
N SER A 476 4.56 -11.22 20.13
CA SER A 476 5.84 -11.83 20.49
C SER A 476 5.65 -13.16 21.20
N ASN A 477 6.74 -13.93 21.30
CA ASN A 477 6.75 -15.25 21.95
C ASN A 477 6.30 -15.25 23.42
N ASN A 478 6.38 -14.10 24.11
CA ASN A 478 5.91 -13.93 25.49
C ASN A 478 4.39 -13.68 25.59
N GLY A 479 3.67 -13.72 24.45
CA GLY A 479 2.23 -13.52 24.34
C GLY A 479 1.79 -12.06 24.27
N MET A 480 2.72 -11.10 24.30
CA MET A 480 2.42 -9.67 24.26
C MET A 480 2.42 -9.16 22.83
N TYR A 481 1.46 -8.30 22.51
CA TYR A 481 1.39 -7.53 21.27
C TYR A 481 2.31 -6.33 21.30
N LEU A 482 2.89 -6.04 20.13
CA LEU A 482 3.64 -4.81 19.89
C LEU A 482 2.67 -3.63 19.87
N LYS A 483 2.98 -2.63 20.67
CA LYS A 483 2.19 -1.42 20.88
C LYS A 483 3.04 -0.20 20.56
N GLY A 484 2.45 0.73 19.81
CA GLY A 484 3.01 2.06 19.56
C GLY A 484 2.39 3.11 20.48
N GLU A 485 3.16 4.11 20.88
CA GLU A 485 2.68 5.26 21.66
C GLU A 485 3.07 6.60 21.02
N GLN A 486 2.34 7.66 21.39
CA GLN A 486 2.50 8.98 20.79
C GLN A 486 3.92 9.56 20.98
N ASN A 487 4.59 9.23 22.09
CA ASN A 487 5.96 9.63 22.37
C ASN A 487 7.01 8.83 21.55
N GLY A 488 6.57 7.91 20.70
CA GLY A 488 7.43 7.08 19.86
C GLY A 488 7.78 5.72 20.45
N LEU A 489 7.38 5.42 21.70
CA LEU A 489 7.66 4.11 22.30
C LEU A 489 7.06 2.99 21.45
N PHE A 490 7.89 1.99 21.17
CA PHE A 490 7.55 0.82 20.39
C PHE A 490 8.05 -0.43 21.12
N GLY A 491 7.12 -1.29 21.56
CA GLY A 491 7.45 -2.41 22.43
C GLY A 491 6.35 -3.46 22.56
N ALA A 492 6.75 -4.68 22.91
CA ALA A 492 5.86 -5.80 23.19
C ALA A 492 5.27 -5.69 24.61
N THR A 493 4.31 -4.78 24.79
CA THR A 493 3.81 -4.37 26.12
C THR A 493 2.29 -4.50 26.27
N ALA A 494 1.54 -4.85 25.23
CA ALA A 494 0.08 -5.01 25.30
C ALA A 494 -0.34 -6.49 25.44
N ARG A 495 -1.32 -6.77 26.30
CA ARG A 495 -1.92 -8.13 26.44
C ARG A 495 -3.12 -8.37 25.54
N GLU A 496 -3.71 -7.28 25.03
CA GLU A 496 -4.96 -7.29 24.30
C GLU A 496 -4.78 -6.55 22.98
N LEU A 497 -5.51 -7.00 21.97
CA LEU A 497 -5.62 -6.30 20.69
C LEU A 497 -6.36 -4.98 20.91
N LYS A 498 -5.70 -3.89 20.53
CA LYS A 498 -6.27 -2.53 20.55
C LYS A 498 -5.84 -1.83 19.28
N TYR A 499 -6.48 -0.70 18.99
CA TYR A 499 -6.10 0.11 17.83
C TYR A 499 -4.59 0.47 17.83
N ALA A 500 -4.00 0.75 19.00
CA ALA A 500 -2.58 1.07 19.16
C ALA A 500 -1.62 -0.13 18.98
N THR A 501 -2.14 -1.35 18.80
CA THR A 501 -1.36 -2.57 18.53
C THR A 501 -1.49 -3.04 17.07
N LEU A 502 -2.18 -2.25 16.24
CA LEU A 502 -2.34 -2.53 14.81
C LEU A 502 -1.35 -1.71 14.00
N TRP A 503 -0.76 -2.38 13.02
CA TRP A 503 0.28 -1.83 12.16
C TRP A 503 -0.16 -1.97 10.71
N GLU A 504 -0.09 -0.87 9.98
CA GLU A 504 -0.26 -0.87 8.53
C GLU A 504 1.02 -1.35 7.84
N TYR A 505 0.86 -2.10 6.74
CA TYR A 505 1.91 -2.84 6.04
C TYR A 505 1.77 -2.83 4.51
#